data_AF-A0A2V6EKY7-F1
#
_entry.id   AF-A0A2V6EKY7-F1
#
_cell.length_a   1.000
_cell.length_b   1.000
_cell.length_c   1.000
_cell.angle_alpha   90.00
_cell.angle_beta   90.00
_cell.angle_gamma   90.00
#
_symmetry.space_group_name_H-M   'P 1'
#
loop_
_entity.id
_entity.type
_entity.pdbx_description
1 polymer ?
#
loop_
_entity_poly.entity_id
_entity_poly.type
_entity_poly.pdbx_seq_one_letter_code
_entity_poly.pdbx_strand_id
1 'polypeptide(L)' 'MLDNYEFLQRKKEEFANEPIIPPPLVTGNDLIALGMKPGPKFGEILEAVETRQLEGALKTHEEALEWVKREYKN' A
#
# COMPACT_ATOMS: atom_id res chain seq x y z
N MET A 1 -10.05 14.27 16.04
CA MET A 1 -8.77 14.19 15.30
C MET A 1 -8.73 12.85 14.60
N LEU A 2 -9.31 12.79 13.40
CA LEU A 2 -9.32 11.62 12.53
C LEU A 2 -8.87 12.06 11.13
N ASP A 3 -7.86 12.93 11.11
CA ASP A 3 -7.35 13.64 9.94
C ASP A 3 -6.73 12.71 8.86
N ASN A 4 -6.43 11.45 9.21
CA ASN A 4 -5.80 10.51 8.29
C ASN A 4 -6.78 9.90 7.27
N TYR A 5 -8.06 9.78 7.61
CA TYR A 5 -9.02 9.08 6.74
C TYR A 5 -9.48 9.96 5.57
N GLU A 6 -9.62 11.26 5.82
CA GLU A 6 -10.10 12.22 4.81
C GLU A 6 -9.02 12.60 3.78
N PHE A 7 -7.74 12.53 4.16
CA PHE A 7 -6.63 12.79 3.23
C PHE A 7 -6.48 11.70 2.17
N LEU A 8 -6.73 10.43 2.55
CA LEU A 8 -6.68 9.29 1.63
C LEU A 8 -7.85 9.26 0.64
N GLN A 9 -9.01 9.83 0.99
CA GLN A 9 -10.14 9.94 0.07
C GLN A 9 -9.95 11.02 -1.00
N ARG A 10 -9.42 12.19 -0.65
CA ARG A 10 -9.26 13.30 -1.61
C ARG A 10 -8.27 12.98 -2.74
N LYS A 11 -7.24 12.19 -2.48
CA LYS A 11 -6.28 11.75 -3.50
C LYS A 11 -6.85 10.75 -4.52
N LYS A 12 -8.00 10.11 -4.25
CA LYS A 12 -8.66 9.20 -5.20
C LYS A 12 -9.41 9.91 -6.33
N GLU A 13 -9.88 11.14 -6.10
CA GLU A 13 -10.75 11.85 -7.06
C GLU A 13 -9.98 12.53 -8.22
N GLU A 14 -8.67 12.76 -8.09
CA GLU A 14 -7.86 13.36 -9.17
C GLU A 14 -7.40 12.37 -10.27
N PHE A 15 -7.67 11.07 -10.14
CA PHE A 15 -7.24 10.05 -11.11
C PHE A 15 -8.35 9.56 -12.05
N ALA A 16 -9.45 10.32 -12.19
CA ALA A 16 -10.59 9.94 -13.02
C ALA A 16 -10.36 9.96 -14.55
N ASN A 17 -9.15 10.30 -15.03
CA ASN A 17 -8.84 10.41 -16.47
C ASN A 17 -7.68 9.50 -16.97
N GLU A 18 -7.53 8.30 -16.39
CA GLU A 18 -6.58 7.23 -16.77
C GLU A 18 -5.10 7.51 -16.43
N PRO A 19 -4.35 6.53 -15.88
CA PRO A 19 -4.07 5.22 -16.48
C PRO A 19 -4.73 4.06 -15.73
N ILE A 20 -4.73 2.87 -16.34
CA ILE A 20 -5.08 1.60 -15.69
C ILE A 20 -4.03 1.32 -14.61
N ILE A 21 -4.15 1.94 -13.43
CA ILE A 21 -3.30 1.61 -12.29
C ILE A 21 -3.70 0.20 -11.88
N PRO A 22 -2.79 -0.78 -11.97
CA PRO A 22 -3.12 -2.14 -11.55
C PRO A 22 -3.55 -2.10 -10.07
N PRO A 23 -4.53 -2.92 -9.68
CA PRO A 23 -5.01 -2.91 -8.30
C PRO A 23 -3.84 -3.16 -7.34
N PRO A 24 -3.78 -2.45 -6.21
CA PRO A 24 -2.64 -2.55 -5.30
C PRO A 24 -2.44 -4.00 -4.85
N LEU A 25 -1.19 -4.47 -4.88
CA LEU A 25 -0.85 -5.84 -4.48
C LEU A 25 -1.02 -6.10 -2.98
N VAL A 26 -1.05 -5.06 -2.15
CA VAL A 26 -1.21 -5.17 -0.69
C VAL A 26 -2.16 -4.09 -0.22
N THR A 27 -3.05 -4.43 0.71
CA THR A 27 -3.94 -3.48 1.36
C THR A 27 -3.57 -3.30 2.84
N GLY A 28 -4.07 -2.22 3.44
CA GLY A 28 -3.88 -2.00 4.88
C GLY A 28 -4.42 -3.16 5.76
N ASN A 29 -5.44 -3.88 5.29
CA ASN A 29 -5.95 -5.05 6.01
C ASN A 29 -4.93 -6.19 6.03
N ASP A 30 -4.19 -6.38 4.94
CA ASP A 30 -3.14 -7.39 4.89
C ASP A 30 -2.01 -7.05 5.87
N LEU A 31 -1.61 -5.77 5.95
CA LEU A 31 -0.63 -5.31 6.93
C LEU A 31 -1.06 -5.59 8.37
N ILE A 32 -2.36 -5.42 8.68
CA ILE A 32 -2.92 -5.78 9.99
C ILE A 32 -2.87 -7.29 10.21
N ALA A 33 -3.21 -8.10 9.19
CA ALA A 33 -3.11 -9.55 9.25
C ALA A 33 -1.67 -10.05 9.43
N LEU A 34 -0.67 -9.28 8.97
CA LEU A 34 0.75 -9.52 9.23
C LEU A 34 1.17 -9.23 10.69
N GLY A 35 0.29 -8.65 11.50
CA GLY A 35 0.55 -8.25 12.88
C GLY A 35 1.15 -6.84 13.01
N MET A 36 1.11 -6.03 11.93
CA MET A 36 1.57 -4.64 11.99
C MET A 36 0.52 -3.75 12.63
N LYS A 37 0.98 -2.76 13.42
CA LYS A 37 0.09 -1.79 14.05
C LYS A 37 -0.26 -0.67 13.07
N PRO A 38 -1.55 -0.36 12.87
CA PRO A 38 -1.97 0.72 11.99
C PRO A 38 -1.38 2.05 12.47
N GLY A 39 -0.78 2.81 11.56
CA GLY A 39 -0.09 4.06 11.87
C GLY A 39 0.44 4.75 10.62
N PRO A 40 1.16 5.89 10.76
CA PRO A 40 1.68 6.66 9.62
C PRO A 40 2.56 5.84 8.67
N LYS A 41 3.26 4.83 9.21
CA LYS A 41 4.08 3.88 8.44
C LYS A 41 3.30 3.04 7.43
N PHE A 42 1.98 2.87 7.58
CA PHE A 42 1.19 2.11 6.60
C PHE A 42 1.16 2.80 5.25
N GLY A 43 1.07 4.13 5.22
CA GLY A 43 1.15 4.89 3.97
C GLY A 43 2.48 4.67 3.28
N GLU A 44 3.59 4.75 4.03
CA GLU A 44 4.93 4.50 3.51
C GLU A 44 5.09 3.08 2.95
N ILE A 45 4.56 2.07 3.65
CA ILE A 45 4.60 0.68 3.19
C ILE A 45 3.79 0.50 1.91
N LEU A 46 2.55 1.01 1.87
CA LEU A 46 1.67 0.86 0.71
C LEU A 46 2.23 1.58 -0.53
N GLU A 47 2.78 2.78 -0.36
CA GLU A 47 3.44 3.54 -1.43
C GLU A 47 4.70 2.81 -1.94
N ALA A 48 5.47 2.20 -1.03
CA ALA A 48 6.66 1.44 -1.39
C ALA A 48 6.33 0.11 -2.12
N VAL A 49 5.19 -0.51 -1.79
CA VAL A 49 4.65 -1.67 -2.54
C VAL A 49 4.18 -1.22 -3.92
N GLU A 50 3.39 -0.14 -4.00
CA GLU A 50 2.85 0.39 -5.26
C GLU A 50 3.96 0.79 -6.23
N THR A 51 5.00 1.46 -5.73
CA THR A 51 6.18 1.80 -6.54
C THR A 51 6.82 0.55 -7.14
N ARG A 52 7.06 -0.48 -6.31
CA ARG A 52 7.65 -1.75 -6.77
C ARG A 52 6.74 -2.54 -7.71
N GLN A 53 5.43 -2.41 -7.54
CA GLN A 53 4.44 -2.98 -8.45
C GLN A 53 4.53 -2.33 -9.83
N LEU A 54 4.61 -0.99 -9.88
CA LEU A 54 4.77 -0.24 -11.12
C LEU A 54 6.12 -0.49 -11.80
N GLU A 55 7.18 -0.71 -11.01
CA GLU A 55 8.49 -1.12 -11.50
C GLU A 55 8.53 -2.60 -11.96
N GLY A 56 7.48 -3.38 -11.68
CA GLY A 56 7.41 -4.81 -11.99
C GLY A 56 8.29 -5.70 -11.11
N ALA A 57 8.80 -5.15 -10.00
CA ALA A 57 9.55 -5.88 -8.98
C ALA A 57 8.65 -6.76 -8.10
N LEU A 58 7.40 -6.35 -7.91
CA LEU A 58 6.35 -7.14 -7.26
C LEU A 58 5.24 -7.38 -8.28
N LYS A 59 4.83 -8.63 -8.46
CA LYS A 59 3.78 -8.98 -9.44
C LYS A 59 2.58 -9.63 -8.79
N THR A 60 2.76 -10.20 -7.61
CA THR A 60 1.72 -10.92 -6.87
C THR A 60 1.57 -10.39 -5.45
N HIS A 61 0.37 -10.60 -4.90
CA HIS A 61 0.04 -10.24 -3.52
C HIS A 61 0.99 -10.93 -2.52
N GLU A 62 1.30 -12.21 -2.75
CA GLU A 62 2.21 -12.98 -1.90
C GLU A 62 3.63 -12.40 -1.89
N GLU A 63 4.20 -12.10 -3.05
CA GLU A 63 5.53 -11.47 -3.17
C GLU A 63 5.59 -10.14 -2.41
N ALA A 64 4.54 -9.34 -2.55
CA ALA A 64 4.46 -8.06 -1.88
C ALA A 64 4.36 -8.20 -0.36
N LEU A 65 3.58 -9.17 0.15
CA LEU A 65 3.53 -9.46 1.58
C LEU A 65 4.85 -9.98 2.13
N GLU A 66 5.54 -10.86 1.41
CA GLU A 66 6.86 -11.34 1.81
C GLU A 66 7.88 -10.22 1.86
N TRP A 67 7.87 -9.33 0.86
CA TRP A 67 8.73 -8.15 0.83
C TRP A 67 8.45 -7.24 2.04
N VAL A 68 7.18 -6.94 2.32
CA VAL A 68 6.77 -6.15 3.49
C VAL A 68 7.23 -6.78 4.81
N LYS A 69 7.03 -8.11 4.96
CA LYS A 69 7.52 -8.84 6.14
C LYS A 69 9.03 -8.71 6.28
N ARG A 70 9.77 -8.80 5.18
CA ARG A 70 11.24 -8.75 5.21
C ARG A 70 11.78 -7.37 5.59
N GLU A 71 11.22 -6.30 5.02
CA GLU A 71 11.74 -4.95 5.22
C GLU A 71 11.28 -4.31 6.54
N TYR A 72 10.08 -4.63 7.03
CA TYR A 72 9.47 -3.91 8.15
C TYR A 72 9.24 -4.76 9.42
N LYS A 73 9.56 -6.06 9.40
CA LYS A 73 9.45 -6.94 10.59
C LYS A 73 10.78 -7.11 11.35
N ASN A 74 11.79 -6.29 11.05
CA ASN A 74 13.04 -6.20 11.83
C ASN A 74 12.94 -5.20 12.98
#